data_AF-A0A9X8H9H3-F1
#
_entry.id   AF-A0A9X8H9H3-F1
#
_cell.length_a   1.000
_cell.length_b   1.000
_cell.length_c   1.000
_cell.angle_alpha   90.00
_cell.angle_beta   90.00
_cell.angle_gamma   90.00
#
_symmetry.space_group_name_H-M   'P 1'
#
loop_
_entity.id
_entity.type
_entity.pdbx_description
1 polymer ?
#
loop_
_entity_poly.entity_id
_entity_poly.type
_entity_poly.pdbx_seq_one_letter_code
_entity_poly.pdbx_strand_id
1 'polypeptide(L)'
;MDQMKEKFMDIATKPVKKVAEARARKRRQTLKKVKAAKKKANDIANLPDMSTREKLKAIDKAMKTAKTKKESKLYVISRRGRSAANTKGHKKGDKGAVKVVDPRMKSDKRNAEKREKRKGGGKRKK
;
A
#
# COMPACT_ATOMS: atom_id res chain seq x y z
N MET A 1 5.48 20.53 -23.45
CA MET A 1 4.03 20.29 -23.26
C MET A 1 3.55 19.08 -24.07
N ASP A 2 4.34 18.66 -25.06
CA ASP A 2 3.94 17.69 -26.07
C ASP A 2 3.93 16.26 -25.54
N GLN A 3 4.86 15.91 -24.66
CA GLN A 3 4.85 14.61 -23.95
C GLN A 3 3.61 14.37 -23.07
N MET A 4 2.93 15.44 -22.61
CA MET A 4 1.65 15.29 -21.91
C MET A 4 0.52 15.07 -22.92
N LYS A 5 0.49 15.84 -24.00
CA LYS A 5 -0.50 15.72 -25.08
C LYS A 5 -0.46 14.36 -25.76
N GLU A 6 0.73 13.84 -26.07
CA GLU A 6 0.94 12.50 -26.63
C GLU A 6 0.38 11.39 -25.72
N LYS A 7 0.62 11.48 -24.40
CA LYS A 7 0.07 10.53 -23.43
C LYS A 7 -1.45 10.57 -23.37
N PHE A 8 -2.06 11.75 -23.51
CA PHE A 8 -3.51 11.88 -23.54
C PHE A 8 -4.10 11.30 -24.83
N MET A 9 -3.43 11.51 -25.98
CA MET A 9 -3.83 10.91 -27.26
C MET A 9 -3.69 9.39 -27.23
N ASP A 10 -2.60 8.84 -26.68
CA ASP A 10 -2.39 7.39 -26.50
C ASP A 10 -3.41 6.72 -25.57
N ILE A 11 -4.01 7.49 -24.66
CA ILE A 11 -5.10 7.00 -23.81
C ILE A 11 -6.42 7.02 -24.57
N ALA A 12 -6.66 8.07 -25.38
CA ALA A 12 -7.87 8.24 -26.18
C ALA A 12 -7.95 7.26 -27.38
N THR A 13 -6.82 6.90 -27.98
CA THR A 13 -6.75 5.97 -29.13
C THR A 13 -6.95 4.50 -28.74
N LYS A 14 -6.85 4.15 -27.45
CA LYS A 14 -7.06 2.77 -26.99
C LYS A 14 -8.55 2.39 -27.11
N PRO A 15 -8.89 1.26 -27.75
CA PRO A 15 -10.29 0.83 -27.84
C PRO A 15 -10.91 0.66 -26.46
N VAL A 16 -12.08 1.28 -26.23
CA VAL A 16 -12.81 1.21 -24.95
C VAL A 16 -13.01 -0.24 -24.49
N LYS A 17 -13.30 -1.14 -25.44
CA LYS A 17 -13.40 -2.60 -25.22
C LYS A 17 -12.14 -3.20 -24.61
N LYS A 18 -10.95 -2.81 -25.09
CA LYS A 18 -9.65 -3.31 -24.60
C LYS A 18 -9.30 -2.74 -23.23
N VAL A 19 -9.66 -1.48 -22.96
CA VAL A 19 -9.51 -0.88 -21.62
C VAL A 19 -10.43 -1.58 -20.61
N ALA A 20 -11.68 -1.84 -20.98
CA ALA A 20 -12.64 -2.58 -20.15
C ALA A 20 -12.18 -4.02 -19.89
N GLU A 21 -11.72 -4.74 -20.93
CA GLU A 21 -11.17 -6.08 -20.83
C GLU A 21 -9.96 -6.13 -19.90
N ALA A 22 -9.03 -5.18 -20.03
CA ALA A 22 -7.86 -5.09 -19.17
C ALA A 22 -8.24 -4.80 -17.70
N ARG A 23 -9.20 -3.91 -17.46
CA ARG A 23 -9.74 -3.63 -16.11
C ARG A 23 -10.40 -4.87 -15.52
N ALA A 24 -11.23 -5.57 -16.30
CA ALA A 24 -11.88 -6.81 -15.89
C ALA A 24 -10.86 -7.92 -15.59
N ARG A 25 -9.82 -8.07 -16.40
CA ARG A 25 -8.72 -9.04 -16.17
C ARG A 25 -8.00 -8.74 -14.85
N LYS A 26 -7.64 -7.48 -14.60
CA LYS A 26 -7.00 -7.06 -13.34
C LYS A 26 -7.92 -7.34 -12.14
N ARG A 27 -9.21 -7.02 -12.24
CA ARG A 27 -10.21 -7.32 -11.19
C ARG A 27 -10.39 -8.83 -10.97
N ARG A 28 -10.40 -9.64 -12.02
CA ARG A 28 -10.51 -11.10 -11.92
C ARG A 28 -9.32 -11.69 -11.16
N GLN A 29 -8.11 -11.22 -11.41
CA GLN A 29 -6.91 -11.69 -10.72
C GLN A 29 -6.93 -11.36 -9.22
N THR A 30 -7.35 -10.14 -8.84
CA THR A 30 -7.45 -9.77 -7.43
C THR A 30 -8.53 -10.58 -6.72
N LEU A 31 -9.70 -10.75 -7.34
CA LEU A 31 -10.77 -11.60 -6.81
C LEU A 31 -10.36 -13.06 -6.66
N LYS A 32 -9.58 -13.61 -7.61
CA LYS A 32 -9.06 -14.99 -7.51
C LYS A 32 -8.19 -15.17 -6.26
N LYS A 33 -7.32 -14.20 -5.94
CA LYS A 33 -6.48 -14.23 -4.73
C LYS A 33 -7.32 -14.18 -3.45
N VAL A 34 -8.33 -13.30 -3.41
CA VAL A 34 -9.26 -13.22 -2.27
C VAL A 34 -10.04 -14.51 -2.08
N LYS A 35 -10.57 -15.10 -3.17
CA LYS A 35 -11.30 -16.38 -3.11
C LYS A 35 -10.41 -17.52 -2.58
N ALA A 36 -9.17 -17.61 -3.06
CA ALA A 36 -8.22 -18.61 -2.58
C ALA A 36 -7.87 -18.43 -1.09
N ALA A 37 -7.66 -17.19 -0.64
CA ALA A 37 -7.41 -16.89 0.78
C ALA A 37 -8.62 -17.21 1.67
N LYS A 38 -9.85 -16.90 1.21
CA LYS A 38 -11.09 -17.27 1.91
C LYS A 38 -11.24 -18.78 2.04
N LYS A 39 -10.99 -19.54 0.96
CA LYS A 39 -11.03 -21.01 1.00
C LYS A 39 -10.08 -21.54 2.07
N LYS A 40 -8.81 -21.12 2.04
CA LYS A 40 -7.81 -21.51 3.05
C LYS A 40 -8.22 -21.12 4.47
N ALA A 41 -8.81 -19.94 4.67
CA ALA A 41 -9.27 -19.50 5.98
C ALA A 41 -10.42 -20.39 6.50
N ASN A 42 -11.36 -20.78 5.64
CA ASN A 42 -12.44 -21.71 5.99
C ASN A 42 -11.89 -23.10 6.34
N ASP A 43 -10.95 -23.61 5.53
CA ASP A 43 -10.30 -24.90 5.79
C ASP A 43 -9.61 -24.88 7.17
N ILE A 44 -8.94 -23.79 7.53
CA ILE A 44 -8.28 -23.61 8.83
C ILE A 44 -9.28 -23.54 9.99
N ALA A 45 -10.44 -22.89 9.79
CA ALA A 45 -11.46 -22.76 10.83
C ALA A 45 -12.03 -24.12 11.23
N ASN A 46 -12.19 -25.01 10.26
CA ASN A 46 -12.79 -26.33 10.41
C ASN A 46 -11.85 -27.40 10.99
N LEU A 47 -10.54 -27.12 11.12
CA LEU A 47 -9.59 -28.06 11.73
C LEU A 47 -9.89 -28.23 13.24
N PRO A 48 -10.14 -29.45 13.74
CA PRO A 48 -10.46 -29.67 15.16
C PRO A 48 -9.22 -29.59 16.07
N ASP A 49 -8.03 -29.93 15.58
CA ASP A 49 -6.83 -30.14 16.42
C ASP A 49 -6.07 -28.86 16.81
N MET A 50 -6.56 -27.68 16.42
CA MET A 50 -5.85 -26.41 16.58
C MET A 50 -6.47 -25.54 17.67
N SER A 51 -5.64 -24.92 18.51
CA SER A 51 -6.14 -23.96 19.52
C SER A 51 -6.75 -22.73 18.85
N THR A 52 -7.72 -22.09 19.51
CA THR A 52 -8.42 -20.89 18.99
C THR A 52 -7.46 -19.77 18.61
N ARG A 53 -6.40 -19.57 19.41
CA ARG A 53 -5.36 -18.55 19.16
C ARG A 53 -4.55 -18.84 17.90
N GLU A 54 -4.26 -20.12 17.64
CA GLU A 54 -3.51 -20.53 16.45
C GLU A 54 -4.38 -20.45 15.20
N LYS A 55 -5.66 -20.82 15.28
CA LYS A 55 -6.63 -20.63 14.20
C LYS A 55 -6.67 -19.18 13.75
N LEU A 56 -6.76 -18.23 14.71
CA LEU A 56 -6.76 -16.80 14.41
C LEU A 56 -5.48 -16.35 13.70
N LYS A 57 -4.31 -16.75 14.21
CA LYS A 57 -3.02 -16.42 13.58
C LYS A 57 -2.89 -16.99 12.17
N ALA A 58 -3.37 -18.21 11.96
CA ALA A 58 -3.32 -18.89 10.67
C ALA A 58 -4.29 -18.27 9.65
N ILE A 59 -5.51 -17.91 10.08
CA ILE A 59 -6.49 -17.16 9.27
C ILE A 59 -5.94 -15.79 8.88
N ASP A 60 -5.33 -15.05 9.82
CA ASP A 60 -4.71 -13.75 9.55
C ASP A 60 -3.59 -13.88 8.50
N LYS A 61 -2.76 -14.90 8.61
CA LYS A 61 -1.70 -15.19 7.64
C LYS A 61 -2.27 -15.51 6.25
N ALA A 62 -3.32 -16.31 6.18
CA ALA A 62 -4.01 -16.64 4.93
C ALA A 62 -4.59 -15.39 4.26
N MET A 63 -5.28 -14.54 5.02
CA MET A 63 -5.91 -13.31 4.52
C MET A 63 -4.89 -12.22 4.15
N LYS A 64 -3.72 -12.18 4.79
CA LYS A 64 -2.64 -11.23 4.48
C LYS A 64 -2.10 -11.41 3.06
N THR A 65 -2.17 -12.62 2.49
CA THR A 65 -1.74 -12.89 1.11
C THR A 65 -2.65 -12.24 0.06
N ALA A 66 -3.92 -12.02 0.39
CA ALA A 66 -4.89 -11.39 -0.49
C ALA A 66 -4.85 -9.85 -0.45
N LYS A 67 -4.22 -9.25 0.58
CA LYS A 67 -4.08 -7.80 0.69
C LYS A 67 -3.06 -7.29 -0.33
N THR A 68 -3.50 -6.41 -1.22
CA THR A 68 -2.58 -5.65 -2.10
C THR A 68 -1.78 -4.68 -1.24
N LYS A 69 -0.45 -4.85 -1.20
CA LYS A 69 0.43 -3.92 -0.48
C LYS A 69 0.38 -2.56 -1.18
N LYS A 70 0.00 -1.52 -0.44
CA LYS A 70 0.22 -0.14 -0.90
C LYS A 70 1.72 0.13 -0.84
N GLU A 71 2.27 0.70 -1.90
CA GLU A 71 3.69 1.08 -1.94
C GLU A 71 3.96 2.08 -0.82
N SER A 72 4.80 1.68 0.14
CA SER A 72 5.17 2.53 1.27
C SER A 72 6.23 3.53 0.83
N LYS A 73 5.96 4.82 0.99
CA LYS A 73 6.95 5.87 0.73
C LYS A 73 7.97 5.93 1.88
N LEU A 74 9.25 5.70 1.59
CA LEU A 74 10.39 5.95 2.47
C LEU A 74 10.64 7.45 2.58
N TYR A 75 10.62 8.00 3.80
CA TYR A 75 10.92 9.40 4.03
C TYR A 75 12.40 9.59 4.35
N VAL A 76 13.09 10.36 3.51
CA VAL A 76 14.52 10.65 3.63
C VAL A 76 14.72 12.13 3.94
N ILE A 77 15.60 12.46 4.89
CA ILE A 77 15.93 13.85 5.19
C ILE A 77 16.95 14.36 4.15
N SER A 78 16.68 15.48 3.48
CA SER A 78 17.70 16.15 2.67
C SER A 78 18.78 16.75 3.58
N ARG A 79 20.04 16.39 3.34
CA ARG A 79 21.22 17.04 3.94
C ARG A 79 22.27 17.23 2.86
N ARG A 80 23.07 18.29 2.94
CA ARG A 80 24.21 18.50 2.03
C ARG A 80 25.09 17.24 2.01
N GLY A 81 25.35 16.70 0.82
CA GLY A 81 26.09 15.45 0.60
C GLY A 81 25.29 14.14 0.77
N ARG A 82 24.00 14.19 1.15
CA ARG A 82 23.16 12.99 1.32
C ARG A 82 21.97 13.03 0.36
N SER A 83 22.12 12.36 -0.78
CA SER A 83 21.05 12.11 -1.75
C SER A 83 20.12 10.99 -1.29
N ALA A 84 18.88 10.96 -1.81
CA ALA A 84 17.93 9.85 -1.67
C ALA A 84 18.57 8.49 -1.99
N ALA A 85 19.53 8.47 -2.93
CA ALA A 85 20.28 7.29 -3.33
C ALA A 85 21.17 6.70 -2.22
N ASN A 86 21.68 7.55 -1.31
CA ASN A 86 22.68 7.19 -0.30
C ASN A 86 22.05 6.99 1.09
N THR A 87 20.74 6.80 1.16
CA THR A 87 20.02 6.63 2.43
C THR A 87 19.85 5.16 2.79
N LYS A 88 20.07 4.82 4.07
CA LYS A 88 19.81 3.48 4.62
C LYS A 88 18.33 3.13 4.36
N GLY A 89 18.09 2.17 3.46
CA GLY A 89 16.75 1.71 3.07
C GLY A 89 16.34 2.04 1.64
N HIS A 90 17.09 2.83 0.89
CA HIS A 90 16.87 3.00 -0.55
C HIS A 90 17.42 1.80 -1.33
N LYS A 91 16.57 1.12 -2.11
CA LYS A 91 17.01 0.09 -3.07
C LYS A 91 17.00 0.67 -4.49
N LYS A 92 17.90 0.19 -5.37
CA LYS A 92 18.10 0.68 -6.75
C LYS A 92 16.81 0.68 -7.63
N GLY A 93 15.75 -0.02 -7.21
CA GLY A 93 14.43 -0.06 -7.86
C GLY A 93 13.36 0.88 -7.27
N ASP A 94 13.64 1.61 -6.18
CA ASP A 94 12.69 2.47 -5.47
C ASP A 94 12.47 3.84 -6.13
N LYS A 95 12.55 3.92 -7.47
CA LYS A 95 12.34 5.14 -8.25
C LYS A 95 10.87 5.60 -8.10
N GLY A 96 10.57 6.37 -7.05
CA GLY A 96 9.23 6.85 -6.68
C GLY A 96 8.78 6.48 -5.27
N ALA A 97 9.46 5.53 -4.61
CA ALA A 97 9.18 5.16 -3.23
C ALA A 97 9.91 6.05 -2.21
N VAL A 98 10.90 6.87 -2.62
CA VAL A 98 11.57 7.79 -1.69
C VAL A 98 10.99 9.20 -1.78
N LYS A 99 10.40 9.68 -0.70
CA LYS A 99 10.02 11.08 -0.51
C LYS A 99 11.12 11.78 0.26
N VAL A 100 11.89 12.62 -0.43
CA VAL A 100 12.86 13.52 0.20
C VAL A 100 12.08 14.62 0.94
N VAL A 101 12.48 14.89 2.17
CA VAL A 101 11.83 15.79 3.12
C VAL A 101 12.90 16.65 3.77
N ASP A 102 12.70 17.96 3.82
CA ASP A 102 13.56 18.86 4.58
C ASP A 102 13.44 18.60 6.10
N PRO A 103 14.51 18.77 6.91
CA PRO A 103 14.41 18.79 8.38
C PRO A 103 13.17 19.48 8.96
N ARG A 104 12.80 20.67 8.48
CA ARG A 104 11.63 21.42 8.95
C ARG A 104 10.32 20.71 8.61
N MET A 105 10.20 20.26 7.36
CA MET A 105 9.03 19.49 6.89
C MET A 105 8.86 18.15 7.65
N LYS A 106 9.94 17.53 8.14
CA LYS A 106 9.86 16.34 9.00
C LYS A 106 9.31 16.70 10.39
N SER A 107 9.79 17.80 10.98
CA SER A 107 9.34 18.29 12.28
C SER A 107 7.85 18.68 12.25
N ASP A 108 7.43 19.40 11.22
CA ASP A 108 6.05 19.86 11.08
C ASP A 108 5.08 18.69 10.91
N LYS A 109 5.41 17.69 10.06
CA LYS A 109 4.59 16.47 9.91
C LYS A 109 4.51 15.68 11.20
N ARG A 110 5.63 15.50 11.91
CA ARG A 110 5.65 14.80 13.20
C ARG A 110 4.73 15.50 14.21
N ASN A 111 4.76 16.83 14.25
CA ASN A 111 3.90 17.62 15.13
C ASN A 111 2.42 17.52 14.71
N ALA A 112 2.13 17.56 13.41
CA ALA A 112 0.79 17.36 12.87
C ALA A 112 0.22 15.97 13.23
N GLU A 113 0.98 14.89 13.03
CA GLU A 113 0.58 13.53 13.41
C GLU A 113 0.34 13.39 14.93
N LYS A 114 1.20 14.00 15.76
CA LYS A 114 0.98 14.04 17.22
C LYS A 114 -0.30 14.79 17.58
N ARG A 115 -0.58 15.92 16.91
CA ARG A 115 -1.82 16.69 17.10
C ARG A 115 -3.04 15.88 16.67
N GLU A 116 -2.98 15.18 15.55
CA GLU A 116 -4.05 14.31 15.05
C GLU A 116 -4.37 13.17 16.01
N LYS A 117 -3.34 12.46 16.50
CA LYS A 117 -3.50 11.41 17.52
C LYS A 117 -4.13 11.93 18.81
N ARG A 118 -3.77 13.14 19.23
CA ARG A 118 -4.37 13.80 20.40
C ARG A 118 -5.83 14.19 20.14
N LYS A 119 -6.15 14.70 18.95
CA LYS A 119 -7.54 15.03 18.55
C LYS A 119 -8.44 13.79 18.52
N GLY A 120 -7.93 12.64 18.09
CA GLY A 120 -8.66 11.37 18.07
C GLY A 120 -8.90 10.74 19.44
N GLY A 121 -8.16 11.15 20.48
CA GLY A 121 -8.30 10.66 21.86
C GLY A 121 -9.27 11.44 22.75
N GLY A 122 -9.72 12.63 22.31
CA GLY A 122 -10.50 13.56 23.14
C GLY A 122 -12.02 13.36 23.15
N LYS A 123 -12.57 12.47 22.30
CA LYS A 123 -14.00 12.09 22.37
C LYS A 123 -14.18 10.78 23.12
N ARG A 124 -13.86 10.78 24.42
CA ARG A 124 -14.32 9.77 25.37
C ARG A 124 -14.84 10.45 26.63
N LYS A 125 -16.18 10.59 26.63
CA LYS A 125 -17.11 10.69 27.76
C LYS A 125 -16.86 11.77 28.82
N LYS A 126 -17.67 12.83 28.75
CA LYS A 126 -18.52 13.19 29.89
C LYS A 126 -19.88 12.54 29.65
#